data_AF-A0A7V0PSA4-F1
#
_entry.id   AF-A0A7V0PSA4-F1
#
_cell.length_a   1.000
_cell.length_b   1.000
_cell.length_c   1.000
_cell.angle_alpha   90.00
_cell.angle_beta   90.00
_cell.angle_gamma   90.00
#
_symmetry.space_group_name_H-M   'P 1'
#
loop_
_entity.id
_entity.type
_entity.pdbx_description
1 polymer ?
#
loop_
_entity_poly.entity_id
_entity_poly.type
_entity_poly.pdbx_seq_one_letter_code
_entity_poly.pdbx_strand_id
1 'polypeptide(L)'
;RTLDPPLHEFVPHEEDQQKEMAEEMGISLAEVKAKVDSLHEFNPMLGHRGCRLGITYPEITEMQVRAILEAACELTREGVKVYPEIMIPLIGTKAELANQREITIKVAEEVIREYGIKVKYMVGTMIEIPRAALTADKVAEVAEFFSFGTNDLTQMTFGYSRDDAGKFLTEYIEKKILPEDPFQVLDQEGVGQLVEIAVKKGRTTRPNLKIGICGEHGGEPKSVEFCHRAGMNYVSCSPYRVPIARLAAAQAVLREK
;
A
#
# COMPACT_ATOMS: atom_id res chain seq x y z
N ARG A 1 -3.12 -6.35 -1.77
CA ARG A 1 -3.25 -4.89 -2.04
C ARG A 1 -4.03 -4.75 -3.34
N THR A 2 -5.05 -3.89 -3.41
CA THR A 2 -5.76 -3.61 -4.66
C THR A 2 -4.87 -2.80 -5.62
N LEU A 3 -5.35 -2.52 -6.84
CA LEU A 3 -4.60 -1.82 -7.87
C LEU A 3 -4.13 -0.46 -7.35
N ASP A 4 -2.84 -0.20 -7.57
CA ASP A 4 -2.14 0.95 -7.04
C ASP A 4 -1.63 1.92 -8.12
N PRO A 5 -0.97 1.49 -9.22
CA PRO A 5 -0.45 2.43 -10.22
C PRO A 5 -1.56 3.15 -11.00
N PRO A 6 -1.27 4.36 -11.53
CA PRO A 6 -2.16 5.08 -12.43
C PRO A 6 -2.31 4.36 -13.78
N LEU A 7 -3.40 4.64 -14.49
CA LEU A 7 -3.69 3.94 -15.75
C LEU A 7 -2.67 4.22 -16.86
N HIS A 8 -1.95 5.35 -16.82
CA HIS A 8 -0.96 5.64 -17.85
C HIS A 8 0.24 4.69 -17.83
N GLU A 9 0.51 3.98 -16.73
CA GLU A 9 1.56 2.95 -16.69
C GLU A 9 1.20 1.71 -17.53
N PHE A 10 -0.07 1.56 -17.93
CA PHE A 10 -0.55 0.40 -18.69
C PHE A 10 -0.88 0.70 -20.16
N VAL A 11 -0.70 1.94 -20.61
CA VAL A 11 -0.94 2.33 -22.00
C VAL A 11 0.39 2.51 -22.74
N PRO A 12 0.43 2.21 -24.04
CA PRO A 12 1.66 2.31 -24.82
C PRO A 12 2.12 3.76 -24.99
N HIS A 13 3.41 3.99 -24.77
CA HIS A 13 4.03 5.31 -24.92
C HIS A 13 4.64 5.52 -26.32
N GLU A 14 5.07 4.44 -26.97
CA GLU A 14 5.63 4.49 -28.32
C GLU A 14 4.54 4.42 -29.38
N GLU A 15 4.69 5.20 -30.45
CA GLU A 15 3.68 5.30 -31.51
C GLU A 15 3.39 3.95 -32.19
N ASP A 16 4.40 3.11 -32.40
CA ASP A 16 4.20 1.81 -33.04
C ASP A 16 3.38 0.85 -32.16
N GLN A 17 3.58 0.90 -30.84
CA GLN A 17 2.77 0.12 -29.89
C GLN A 17 1.34 0.66 -29.79
N GLN A 18 1.16 1.98 -29.93
CA GLN A 18 -0.18 2.60 -30.00
C GLN A 18 -0.94 2.17 -31.27
N LYS A 19 -0.24 1.96 -32.39
CA LYS A 19 -0.86 1.41 -33.62
C LYS A 19 -1.30 -0.03 -33.42
N GLU A 20 -0.44 -0.87 -32.84
CA GLU A 20 -0.78 -2.26 -32.51
C GLU A 20 -2.02 -2.35 -31.63
N MET A 21 -2.08 -1.52 -30.57
CA MET A 21 -3.27 -1.43 -29.70
C MET A 21 -4.53 -0.97 -30.44
N ALA A 22 -4.41 0.02 -31.33
CA ALA A 22 -5.53 0.50 -32.13
C ALA A 22 -6.11 -0.60 -33.02
N GLU A 23 -5.24 -1.39 -33.66
CA GLU A 23 -5.61 -2.53 -34.49
C GLU A 23 -6.30 -3.63 -33.67
N GLU A 24 -5.74 -4.00 -32.51
CA GLU A 24 -6.30 -5.04 -31.63
C GLU A 24 -7.68 -4.65 -31.08
N MET A 25 -7.86 -3.37 -30.71
CA MET A 25 -9.11 -2.85 -30.17
C MET A 25 -10.15 -2.48 -31.26
N GLY A 26 -9.75 -2.44 -32.52
CA GLY A 26 -10.62 -2.02 -33.64
C GLY A 26 -11.03 -0.54 -33.58
N ILE A 27 -10.17 0.33 -33.05
CA ILE A 27 -10.39 1.79 -32.94
C ILE A 27 -9.30 2.56 -33.70
N SER A 28 -9.46 3.87 -33.86
CA SER A 28 -8.44 4.67 -34.55
C SER A 28 -7.22 4.95 -33.68
N LEU A 29 -6.04 5.07 -34.32
CA LEU A 29 -4.81 5.53 -33.65
C LEU A 29 -5.00 6.89 -32.95
N ALA A 30 -5.84 7.76 -33.53
CA ALA A 30 -6.15 9.06 -32.94
C ALA A 30 -6.90 8.92 -31.60
N GLU A 31 -7.82 7.97 -31.49
CA GLU A 31 -8.54 7.68 -30.24
C GLU A 31 -7.58 7.12 -29.17
N VAL A 32 -6.66 6.23 -29.55
CA VAL A 32 -5.63 5.72 -28.63
C VAL A 32 -4.74 6.86 -28.14
N LYS A 33 -4.19 7.68 -29.05
CA LYS A 33 -3.34 8.83 -28.70
C LYS A 33 -4.08 9.81 -27.77
N ALA A 34 -5.31 10.18 -28.12
CA ALA A 34 -6.12 11.06 -27.28
C ALA A 34 -6.34 10.48 -25.87
N LYS A 35 -6.53 9.15 -25.76
CA LYS A 35 -6.66 8.49 -24.47
C LYS A 35 -5.35 8.49 -23.68
N VAL A 36 -4.23 8.15 -24.30
CA VAL A 36 -2.89 8.20 -23.68
C VAL A 36 -2.60 9.61 -23.15
N ASP A 37 -2.80 10.62 -23.98
CA ASP A 37 -2.60 12.03 -23.60
C ASP A 37 -3.52 12.44 -22.45
N SER A 38 -4.77 11.96 -22.43
CA SER A 38 -5.72 12.27 -21.35
C SER A 38 -5.35 11.63 -20.00
N LEU A 39 -4.57 10.55 -20.02
CA LEU A 39 -4.12 9.84 -18.82
C LEU A 39 -2.75 10.33 -18.32
N HIS A 40 -2.05 11.14 -19.13
CA HIS A 40 -0.77 11.72 -18.74
C HIS A 40 -0.93 12.67 -17.56
N GLU A 41 -0.05 12.52 -16.57
CA GLU A 41 -0.04 13.33 -15.35
C GLU A 41 1.34 13.94 -15.15
N PHE A 42 1.39 15.19 -14.65
CA PHE A 42 2.65 15.86 -14.36
C PHE A 42 3.45 15.19 -13.23
N ASN A 43 2.75 14.65 -12.22
CA ASN A 43 3.36 13.97 -11.08
C ASN A 43 2.60 12.67 -10.79
N PRO A 44 2.86 11.59 -11.54
CA PRO A 44 2.16 10.29 -11.42
C PRO A 44 2.07 9.72 -10.01
N MET A 45 3.12 9.90 -9.20
CA MET A 45 3.19 9.45 -7.82
C MET A 45 2.05 10.02 -6.94
N LEU A 46 1.59 11.25 -7.24
CA LEU A 46 0.52 11.93 -6.52
C LEU A 46 -0.81 11.99 -7.30
N GLY A 47 -0.90 11.27 -8.41
CA GLY A 47 -1.99 11.36 -9.38
C GLY A 47 -3.23 10.51 -9.10
N HIS A 48 -3.93 10.15 -10.18
CA HIS A 48 -5.16 9.37 -10.19
C HIS A 48 -4.88 7.87 -10.12
N ARG A 49 -4.56 7.43 -8.91
CA ARG A 49 -4.10 6.06 -8.63
C ARG A 49 -4.65 5.54 -7.29
N GLY A 50 -4.36 4.29 -6.95
CA GLY A 50 -4.76 3.67 -5.67
C GLY A 50 -6.28 3.77 -5.40
N CYS A 51 -6.67 4.12 -4.17
CA CYS A 51 -8.09 4.23 -3.83
C CYS A 51 -8.86 5.25 -4.68
N ARG A 52 -8.20 6.30 -5.20
CA ARG A 52 -8.86 7.33 -6.01
C ARG A 52 -9.35 6.73 -7.32
N LEU A 53 -8.55 5.84 -7.91
CA LEU A 53 -8.91 5.10 -9.10
C LEU A 53 -10.06 4.13 -8.82
N GLY A 54 -9.99 3.37 -7.73
CA GLY A 54 -11.09 2.48 -7.31
C GLY A 54 -12.37 3.20 -6.91
N ILE A 55 -12.33 4.49 -6.57
CA ILE A 55 -13.52 5.31 -6.31
C ILE A 55 -14.19 5.74 -7.61
N THR A 56 -13.41 6.15 -8.62
CA THR A 56 -13.95 6.62 -9.90
C THR A 56 -14.30 5.47 -10.85
N TYR A 57 -13.62 4.33 -10.72
CA TYR A 57 -13.82 3.10 -11.48
C TYR A 57 -14.02 1.93 -10.51
N PRO A 58 -15.15 1.89 -9.78
CA PRO A 58 -15.43 0.87 -8.76
C PRO A 58 -15.35 -0.56 -9.28
N GLU A 59 -15.64 -0.78 -10.57
CA GLU A 59 -15.55 -2.06 -11.25
C GLU A 59 -14.16 -2.72 -11.13
N ILE A 60 -13.09 -1.92 -11.01
CA ILE A 60 -11.72 -2.44 -10.79
C ILE A 60 -11.60 -3.08 -9.41
N THR A 61 -12.06 -2.40 -8.37
CA THR A 61 -12.06 -2.95 -6.99
C THR A 61 -13.02 -4.13 -6.91
N GLU A 62 -14.20 -4.06 -7.54
CA GLU A 62 -15.16 -5.17 -7.56
C GLU A 62 -14.54 -6.43 -8.18
N MET A 63 -13.91 -6.30 -9.35
CA MET A 63 -13.25 -7.42 -10.03
C MET A 63 -12.14 -8.03 -9.18
N GLN A 64 -11.26 -7.21 -8.58
CA GLN A 64 -10.15 -7.71 -7.76
C GLN A 64 -10.63 -8.41 -6.49
N VAL A 65 -11.64 -7.85 -5.81
CA VAL A 65 -12.23 -8.46 -4.60
C VAL A 65 -12.90 -9.79 -4.95
N ARG A 66 -13.66 -9.84 -6.05
CA ARG A 66 -14.28 -11.06 -6.54
C ARG A 66 -13.24 -12.14 -6.80
N ALA A 67 -12.19 -11.83 -7.56
CA ALA A 67 -11.11 -12.77 -7.85
C ALA A 67 -10.42 -13.31 -6.58
N ILE A 68 -10.13 -12.45 -5.60
CA ILE A 68 -9.53 -12.86 -4.31
C ILE A 68 -10.43 -13.85 -3.57
N LEU A 69 -11.74 -13.57 -3.52
CA LEU A 69 -12.68 -14.35 -2.71
C LEU A 69 -13.16 -15.61 -3.40
N GLU A 70 -13.31 -15.62 -4.72
CA GLU A 70 -13.56 -16.83 -5.50
C GLU A 70 -12.42 -17.83 -5.30
N ALA A 71 -11.17 -17.40 -5.46
CA ALA A 71 -10.00 -18.23 -5.17
C ALA A 71 -9.97 -18.73 -3.71
N ALA A 72 -10.31 -17.87 -2.75
CA ALA A 72 -10.35 -18.26 -1.34
C ALA A 72 -11.47 -19.29 -1.05
N CYS A 73 -12.63 -19.16 -1.70
CA CYS A 73 -13.73 -20.12 -1.60
C CYS A 73 -13.34 -21.48 -2.21
N GLU A 74 -12.70 -21.49 -3.37
CA GLU A 74 -12.23 -22.71 -4.04
C GLU A 74 -11.21 -23.47 -3.18
N LEU A 75 -10.17 -22.77 -2.72
CA LEU A 75 -9.17 -23.36 -1.83
C LEU A 75 -9.77 -23.86 -0.50
N THR A 76 -10.75 -23.13 0.04
CA THR A 76 -11.49 -23.58 1.24
C THR A 76 -12.27 -24.86 0.97
N ARG A 77 -12.88 -25.01 -0.22
CA ARG A 77 -13.58 -26.23 -0.65
C ARG A 77 -12.62 -27.43 -0.72
N GLU A 78 -11.38 -27.19 -1.11
CA GLU A 78 -10.30 -28.18 -1.15
C GLU A 78 -9.69 -28.49 0.24
N GLY A 79 -10.18 -27.83 1.30
CA GLY A 79 -9.71 -28.04 2.67
C GLY A 79 -8.49 -27.21 3.07
N VAL A 80 -8.06 -26.26 2.25
CA VAL A 80 -6.98 -25.31 2.57
C VAL A 80 -7.53 -24.20 3.48
N LYS A 81 -6.79 -23.88 4.55
CA LYS A 81 -7.14 -22.75 5.44
C LYS A 81 -6.63 -21.45 4.85
N VAL A 82 -7.54 -20.57 4.43
CA VAL A 82 -7.23 -19.27 3.82
C VAL A 82 -7.74 -18.12 4.69
N TYR A 83 -6.96 -17.04 4.79
CA TYR A 83 -7.29 -15.83 5.55
C TYR A 83 -6.98 -14.58 4.72
N PRO A 84 -7.82 -14.21 3.74
CA PRO A 84 -7.56 -13.07 2.88
C PRO A 84 -7.55 -11.75 3.67
N GLU A 85 -6.52 -10.93 3.47
CA GLU A 85 -6.42 -9.57 3.97
C GLU A 85 -6.43 -8.61 2.77
N ILE A 86 -7.55 -7.91 2.57
CA ILE A 86 -7.76 -6.98 1.45
C ILE A 86 -7.35 -5.59 1.92
N MET A 87 -6.33 -5.04 1.26
CA MET A 87 -5.72 -3.77 1.64
C MET A 87 -5.92 -2.72 0.55
N ILE A 88 -6.55 -1.61 0.94
CA ILE A 88 -6.78 -0.44 0.08
C ILE A 88 -5.58 0.53 0.19
N PRO A 89 -4.89 0.85 -0.92
CA PRO A 89 -3.75 1.77 -0.94
C PRO A 89 -4.17 3.24 -1.00
N LEU A 90 -3.23 4.12 -0.68
CA LEU A 90 -3.24 5.56 -0.93
C LEU A 90 -4.39 6.37 -0.28
N ILE A 91 -5.03 5.84 0.76
CA ILE A 91 -6.10 6.57 1.45
C ILE A 91 -5.52 7.79 2.18
N GLY A 92 -6.24 8.91 2.17
CA GLY A 92 -5.94 10.09 2.99
C GLY A 92 -7.01 10.37 4.03
N THR A 93 -8.19 9.77 3.91
CA THR A 93 -9.40 10.04 4.69
C THR A 93 -10.14 8.76 5.07
N LYS A 94 -10.92 8.82 6.16
CA LYS A 94 -11.87 7.77 6.54
C LYS A 94 -12.90 7.50 5.42
N ALA A 95 -13.36 8.54 4.73
CA ALA A 95 -14.42 8.43 3.72
C ALA A 95 -13.97 7.64 2.49
N GLU A 96 -12.74 7.87 2.02
CA GLU A 96 -12.14 7.08 0.92
C GLU A 96 -12.07 5.59 1.28
N LEU A 97 -11.59 5.27 2.49
CA LEU A 97 -11.55 3.89 2.96
C LEU A 97 -12.95 3.28 3.12
N ALA A 98 -13.89 4.04 3.67
CA ALA A 98 -15.27 3.57 3.88
C ALA A 98 -15.95 3.21 2.55
N ASN A 99 -15.77 4.05 1.51
CA ASN A 99 -16.29 3.79 0.18
C ASN A 99 -15.75 2.46 -0.40
N GLN A 100 -14.44 2.25 -0.37
CA GLN A 100 -13.82 1.03 -0.90
C GLN A 100 -14.17 -0.21 -0.06
N ARG A 101 -14.34 -0.06 1.26
CA ARG A 101 -14.80 -1.14 2.14
C ARG A 101 -16.24 -1.55 1.82
N GLU A 102 -17.13 -0.61 1.53
CA GLU A 102 -18.52 -0.91 1.15
C GLU A 102 -18.58 -1.76 -0.12
N ILE A 103 -17.82 -1.36 -1.15
CA ILE A 103 -17.67 -2.13 -2.40
C ILE A 103 -17.14 -3.54 -2.10
N THR A 104 -16.09 -3.64 -1.28
CA THR A 104 -15.47 -4.92 -0.92
C THR A 104 -16.47 -5.86 -0.22
N ILE A 105 -17.26 -5.34 0.72
CA ILE A 105 -18.23 -6.14 1.47
C ILE A 105 -19.36 -6.62 0.58
N LYS A 106 -19.90 -5.74 -0.26
CA LYS A 106 -20.97 -6.09 -1.20
C LYS A 106 -20.55 -7.27 -2.08
N VAL A 107 -19.38 -7.19 -2.71
CA VAL A 107 -18.86 -8.27 -3.56
C VAL A 107 -18.55 -9.53 -2.76
N ALA A 108 -18.02 -9.38 -1.55
CA ALA A 108 -17.75 -10.52 -0.69
C ALA A 108 -19.01 -11.29 -0.32
N GLU A 109 -20.09 -10.60 0.03
CA GLU A 109 -21.39 -11.20 0.34
C GLU A 109 -21.98 -11.92 -0.88
N GLU A 110 -21.85 -11.33 -2.08
CA GLU A 110 -22.27 -11.96 -3.33
C GLU A 110 -21.52 -13.28 -3.58
N VAL A 111 -20.19 -13.26 -3.56
CA VAL A 111 -19.35 -14.44 -3.82
C VAL A 111 -19.58 -15.53 -2.77
N ILE A 112 -19.62 -15.18 -1.48
CA ILE A 112 -19.86 -16.13 -0.39
C ILE A 112 -21.23 -16.82 -0.55
N ARG A 113 -22.25 -16.07 -0.97
CA ARG A 113 -23.58 -16.61 -1.24
C ARG A 113 -23.60 -17.52 -2.47
N GLU A 114 -22.94 -17.13 -3.55
CA GLU A 114 -22.82 -17.92 -4.79
C GLU A 114 -22.12 -19.26 -4.55
N TYR A 115 -21.01 -19.26 -3.79
CA TYR A 115 -20.24 -20.47 -3.50
C TYR A 115 -20.81 -21.32 -2.36
N GLY A 116 -21.65 -20.74 -1.50
CA GLY A 116 -22.16 -21.39 -0.29
C GLY A 116 -21.07 -21.69 0.75
N ILE A 117 -19.91 -21.00 0.68
CA ILE A 117 -18.73 -21.24 1.53
C ILE A 117 -18.46 -19.99 2.36
N LYS A 118 -18.30 -20.16 3.67
CA LYS A 118 -17.90 -19.07 4.57
C LYS A 118 -16.39 -18.91 4.55
N VAL A 119 -15.91 -17.78 4.05
CA VAL A 119 -14.51 -17.35 4.14
C VAL A 119 -14.40 -16.17 5.10
N LYS A 120 -13.47 -16.23 6.05
CA LYS A 120 -13.12 -15.09 6.91
C LYS A 120 -12.11 -14.23 6.18
N TYR A 121 -12.39 -12.93 6.05
CA TYR A 121 -11.49 -11.95 5.47
C TYR A 121 -11.45 -10.69 6.34
N MET A 122 -10.44 -9.85 6.13
CA MET A 122 -10.33 -8.53 6.76
C MET A 122 -10.17 -7.46 5.69
N VAL A 123 -10.72 -6.27 5.94
CA VAL A 123 -10.47 -5.08 5.12
C VAL A 123 -9.65 -4.08 5.93
N GLY A 124 -8.48 -3.76 5.43
CA GLY A 124 -7.56 -2.81 6.04
C GLY A 124 -7.01 -1.83 5.01
N THR A 125 -6.01 -1.07 5.44
CA THR A 125 -5.46 -0.03 4.58
C THR A 125 -3.97 0.16 4.73
N MET A 126 -3.36 0.72 3.70
CA MET A 126 -2.00 1.21 3.77
C MET A 126 -1.99 2.60 4.43
N ILE A 127 -1.09 2.81 5.38
CA ILE A 127 -0.79 4.13 5.95
C ILE A 127 0.47 4.65 5.26
N GLU A 128 0.25 5.41 4.19
CA GLU A 128 1.30 5.92 3.31
C GLU A 128 1.11 7.38 2.89
N ILE A 129 -0.04 7.98 3.23
CA ILE A 129 -0.28 9.42 3.14
C ILE A 129 -0.08 10.03 4.53
N PRO A 130 0.70 11.12 4.69
CA PRO A 130 0.88 11.78 5.99
C PRO A 130 -0.45 12.14 6.69
N ARG A 131 -1.46 12.56 5.92
CA ARG A 131 -2.82 12.82 6.43
C ARG A 131 -3.50 11.59 7.05
N ALA A 132 -3.28 10.41 6.48
CA ALA A 132 -3.81 9.16 7.04
C ALA A 132 -3.21 8.88 8.42
N ALA A 133 -1.90 9.09 8.57
CA ALA A 133 -1.23 8.97 9.86
C ALA A 133 -1.77 9.98 10.89
N LEU A 134 -1.92 11.24 10.50
CA LEU A 134 -2.44 12.31 11.37
C LEU A 134 -3.89 12.09 11.81
N THR A 135 -4.70 11.37 11.04
CA THR A 135 -6.12 11.09 11.31
C THR A 135 -6.39 9.60 11.54
N ALA A 136 -5.38 8.84 11.95
CA ALA A 136 -5.43 7.39 12.04
C ALA A 136 -6.49 6.86 13.03
N ASP A 137 -6.88 7.65 14.02
CA ASP A 137 -8.00 7.37 14.93
C ASP A 137 -9.32 7.23 14.16
N LYS A 138 -9.57 8.11 13.19
CA LYS A 138 -10.77 8.07 12.34
C LYS A 138 -10.69 6.95 11.31
N VAL A 139 -9.50 6.71 10.74
CA VAL A 139 -9.28 5.64 9.77
C VAL A 139 -9.51 4.27 10.43
N ALA A 140 -9.06 4.08 11.68
CA ALA A 140 -9.20 2.84 12.43
C ALA A 140 -10.66 2.47 12.83
N GLU A 141 -11.60 3.42 12.75
CA GLU A 141 -13.03 3.12 12.88
C GLU A 141 -13.49 2.14 11.77
N VAL A 142 -12.85 2.22 10.60
CA VAL A 142 -13.20 1.45 9.41
C VAL A 142 -12.20 0.32 9.15
N ALA A 143 -10.90 0.62 9.27
CA ALA A 143 -9.85 -0.36 8.98
C ALA A 143 -9.71 -1.41 10.09
N GLU A 144 -9.52 -2.66 9.69
CA GLU A 144 -9.28 -3.78 10.60
C GLU A 144 -7.78 -4.03 10.83
N PHE A 145 -6.93 -3.51 9.95
CA PHE A 145 -5.48 -3.50 10.09
C PHE A 145 -4.85 -2.30 9.36
N PHE A 146 -3.65 -1.92 9.77
CA PHE A 146 -2.78 -0.98 9.06
C PHE A 146 -1.52 -1.68 8.55
N SER A 147 -1.09 -1.32 7.34
CA SER A 147 0.26 -1.61 6.85
C SER A 147 0.93 -0.30 6.48
N PHE A 148 2.08 0.02 7.06
CA PHE A 148 2.81 1.23 6.68
C PHE A 148 3.50 1.02 5.33
N GLY A 149 3.08 1.80 4.33
CA GLY A 149 3.77 1.96 3.05
C GLY A 149 4.84 3.02 3.20
N THR A 150 5.94 2.66 3.86
CA THR A 150 6.93 3.66 4.27
C THR A 150 7.71 4.26 3.11
N ASN A 151 7.76 3.62 1.95
CA ASN A 151 8.35 4.22 0.76
C ASN A 151 7.59 5.51 0.39
N ASP A 152 6.28 5.41 0.15
CA ASP A 152 5.43 6.56 -0.19
C ASP A 152 5.28 7.53 0.98
N LEU A 153 5.22 7.03 2.22
CA LEU A 153 5.21 7.91 3.39
C LEU A 153 6.50 8.74 3.48
N THR A 154 7.67 8.15 3.23
CA THR A 154 8.95 8.88 3.14
C THR A 154 8.92 9.88 2.00
N GLN A 155 8.47 9.49 0.80
CA GLN A 155 8.37 10.39 -0.36
C GLN A 155 7.56 11.65 0.00
N MET A 156 6.37 11.48 0.61
CA MET A 156 5.50 12.60 0.95
C MET A 156 5.96 13.41 2.16
N THR A 157 6.67 12.79 3.09
CA THR A 157 7.18 13.47 4.29
C THR A 157 8.41 14.32 3.98
N PHE A 158 9.34 13.80 3.18
CA PHE A 158 10.52 14.54 2.74
C PHE A 158 10.24 15.46 1.54
N GLY A 159 9.20 15.17 0.75
CA GLY A 159 9.00 15.79 -0.56
C GLY A 159 10.00 15.29 -1.60
N TYR A 160 10.43 14.04 -1.48
CA TYR A 160 11.41 13.42 -2.39
C TYR A 160 10.73 12.41 -3.31
N SER A 161 10.84 12.62 -4.63
CA SER A 161 10.58 11.58 -5.62
C SER A 161 11.70 10.56 -5.56
N ARG A 162 11.38 9.30 -5.27
CA ARG A 162 12.36 8.21 -5.16
C ARG A 162 13.16 8.04 -6.46
N ASP A 163 12.50 8.22 -7.60
CA ASP A 163 13.11 8.05 -8.92
C ASP A 163 14.07 9.22 -9.27
N ASP A 164 13.87 10.39 -8.65
CA ASP A 164 14.71 11.57 -8.90
C ASP A 164 15.75 11.83 -7.81
N ALA A 165 15.51 11.34 -6.59
CA ALA A 165 16.31 11.71 -5.42
C ALA A 165 17.77 11.25 -5.53
N GLY A 166 18.06 10.21 -6.32
CA GLY A 166 19.42 9.77 -6.61
C GLY A 166 20.33 10.86 -7.21
N LYS A 167 19.75 11.92 -7.80
CA LYS A 167 20.50 13.06 -8.36
C LYS A 167 21.18 13.92 -7.29
N PHE A 168 20.71 13.90 -6.04
CA PHE A 168 21.24 14.76 -4.96
C PHE A 168 21.48 14.03 -3.63
N LEU A 169 20.84 12.87 -3.37
CA LEU A 169 20.95 12.16 -2.10
C LEU A 169 22.38 11.76 -1.74
N THR A 170 23.18 11.33 -2.72
CA THR A 170 24.60 11.00 -2.52
C THR A 170 25.36 12.19 -1.94
N GLU A 171 25.18 13.39 -2.51
CA GLU A 171 25.84 14.60 -2.04
C GLU A 171 25.35 15.03 -0.65
N TYR A 172 24.05 14.81 -0.34
CA TYR A 172 23.50 15.06 0.99
C TYR A 172 24.16 14.19 2.07
N ILE A 173 24.40 12.91 1.77
CA ILE A 173 25.04 11.97 2.69
C ILE A 173 26.53 12.32 2.85
N GLU A 174 27.24 12.59 1.76
CA GLU A 174 28.65 12.98 1.79
C GLU A 174 28.88 14.28 2.59
N LYS A 175 27.97 15.25 2.44
CA LYS A 175 27.98 16.51 3.20
C LYS A 175 27.43 16.37 4.62
N LYS A 176 26.99 15.18 5.02
CA LYS A 176 26.37 14.90 6.33
C LYS A 176 25.14 15.77 6.61
N ILE A 177 24.43 16.18 5.57
CA ILE A 177 23.11 16.82 5.69
C ILE A 177 22.09 15.76 6.14
N LEU A 178 22.19 14.56 5.58
CA LEU A 178 21.47 13.38 6.06
C LEU A 178 22.49 12.33 6.54
N PRO A 179 22.18 11.61 7.63
CA PRO A 179 23.07 10.57 8.12
C PRO A 179 23.09 9.34 7.21
N GLU A 180 21.93 8.98 6.64
CA GLU A 180 21.69 7.79 5.82
C GLU A 180 20.64 8.11 4.73
N ASP A 181 20.52 7.24 3.72
CA ASP A 181 19.46 7.33 2.72
C ASP A 181 18.09 6.99 3.37
N PRO A 182 17.12 7.93 3.40
CA PRO A 182 15.84 7.74 4.08
C PRO A 182 14.91 6.72 3.39
N PHE A 183 15.27 6.24 2.19
CA PHE A 183 14.57 5.14 1.51
C PHE A 183 15.17 3.76 1.81
N GLN A 184 16.34 3.71 2.46
CA GLN A 184 16.99 2.48 2.89
C GLN A 184 16.82 2.26 4.40
N VAL A 185 17.04 3.31 5.18
CA VAL A 185 16.91 3.33 6.64
C VAL A 185 15.78 4.28 6.99
N LEU A 186 14.79 3.79 7.76
CA LEU A 186 13.65 4.60 8.16
C LEU A 186 14.12 5.83 8.95
N ASP A 187 13.76 7.01 8.46
CA ASP A 187 13.91 8.26 9.19
C ASP A 187 13.02 8.24 10.45
N GLN A 188 13.66 8.11 11.62
CA GLN A 188 12.93 8.02 12.90
C GLN A 188 12.52 9.40 13.43
N GLU A 189 13.18 10.49 12.99
CA GLU A 189 12.93 11.84 13.51
C GLU A 189 11.74 12.51 12.82
N GLY A 190 11.50 12.23 11.54
CA GLY A 190 10.35 12.72 10.78
C GLY A 190 9.31 11.63 10.51
N VAL A 191 9.62 10.71 9.58
CA VAL A 191 8.69 9.64 9.15
C VAL A 191 8.26 8.76 10.33
N GLY A 192 9.20 8.44 11.23
CA GLY A 192 8.96 7.70 12.46
C GLY A 192 7.90 8.35 13.36
N GLN A 193 7.86 9.68 13.47
CA GLN A 193 6.83 10.36 14.25
C GLN A 193 5.43 10.16 13.65
N LEU A 194 5.30 10.19 12.33
CA LEU A 194 4.02 9.88 11.67
C LEU A 194 3.60 8.43 11.95
N VAL A 195 4.55 7.50 11.91
CA VAL A 195 4.31 6.10 12.27
C VAL A 195 3.80 5.98 13.71
N GLU A 196 4.51 6.55 14.69
CA GLU A 196 4.13 6.50 16.11
C GLU A 196 2.76 7.14 16.37
N ILE A 197 2.49 8.30 15.77
CA ILE A 197 1.18 8.97 15.85
C ILE A 197 0.09 8.04 15.34
N ALA A 198 0.31 7.43 14.18
CA ALA A 198 -0.67 6.55 13.55
C ALA A 198 -0.93 5.28 14.38
N VAL A 199 0.12 4.66 14.93
CA VAL A 199 -0.02 3.49 15.81
C VAL A 199 -0.84 3.86 17.05
N LYS A 200 -0.46 4.94 17.73
CA LYS A 200 -1.11 5.38 18.98
C LYS A 200 -2.58 5.74 18.74
N LYS A 201 -2.85 6.56 17.73
CA LYS A 201 -4.22 7.00 17.39
C LYS A 201 -5.07 5.83 16.91
N GLY A 202 -4.56 4.99 16.02
CA GLY A 202 -5.27 3.83 15.53
C GLY A 202 -5.68 2.87 16.65
N ARG A 203 -4.76 2.59 17.59
CA ARG A 203 -5.05 1.73 18.75
C ARG A 203 -5.92 2.37 19.82
N THR A 204 -6.00 3.70 19.87
CA THR A 204 -6.97 4.40 20.74
C THR A 204 -8.40 4.07 20.30
N THR A 205 -8.65 4.02 18.99
CA THR A 205 -9.97 3.65 18.44
C THR A 205 -10.20 2.14 18.41
N ARG A 206 -9.18 1.36 18.04
CA ARG A 206 -9.26 -0.10 17.94
C ARG A 206 -8.07 -0.73 18.68
N PRO A 207 -8.21 -1.10 19.98
CA PRO A 207 -7.09 -1.59 20.80
C PRO A 207 -6.35 -2.79 20.21
N ASN A 208 -7.08 -3.69 19.53
CA ASN A 208 -6.53 -4.89 18.88
C ASN A 208 -6.20 -4.67 17.39
N LEU A 209 -6.03 -3.42 16.94
CA LEU A 209 -5.68 -3.12 15.55
C LEU A 209 -4.33 -3.79 15.22
N LYS A 210 -4.36 -4.69 14.23
CA LYS A 210 -3.16 -5.31 13.67
C LYS A 210 -2.43 -4.25 12.86
N ILE A 211 -1.14 -4.05 13.14
CA ILE A 211 -0.32 -3.03 12.51
C ILE A 211 0.98 -3.68 12.07
N GLY A 212 1.39 -3.46 10.83
CA GLY A 212 2.74 -3.79 10.40
C GLY A 212 3.28 -2.79 9.40
N ILE A 213 4.44 -3.11 8.84
CA ILE A 213 5.14 -2.33 7.83
C ILE A 213 5.45 -3.23 6.63
N CYS A 214 5.42 -2.67 5.43
CA CYS A 214 5.85 -3.34 4.22
C CYS A 214 6.86 -2.46 3.45
N GLY A 215 7.71 -3.10 2.65
CA GLY A 215 8.68 -2.43 1.80
C GLY A 215 10.12 -2.61 2.28
N GLU A 216 11.01 -1.74 1.81
CA GLU A 216 12.46 -1.87 2.02
C GLU A 216 12.84 -1.78 3.50
N HIS A 217 12.23 -0.84 4.24
CA HIS A 217 12.47 -0.67 5.67
C HIS A 217 12.10 -1.90 6.50
N GLY A 218 11.15 -2.72 6.05
CA GLY A 218 10.72 -3.94 6.75
C GLY A 218 11.82 -5.02 6.84
N GLY A 219 12.91 -4.89 6.09
CA GLY A 219 14.06 -5.79 6.14
C GLY A 219 15.36 -5.11 6.58
N GLU A 220 15.33 -3.87 7.05
CA GLU A 220 16.51 -3.12 7.50
C GLU A 220 16.58 -3.16 9.04
N PRO A 221 17.70 -3.63 9.65
CA PRO A 221 17.76 -3.89 11.08
C PRO A 221 17.36 -2.73 12.00
N LYS A 222 17.83 -1.50 11.75
CA LYS A 222 17.50 -0.33 12.60
C LYS A 222 16.01 0.02 12.50
N SER A 223 15.44 -0.10 11.30
CA SER A 223 14.03 0.13 11.00
C SER A 223 13.14 -0.93 11.64
N VAL A 224 13.55 -2.21 11.60
CA VAL A 224 12.86 -3.31 12.28
C VAL A 224 12.88 -3.11 13.79
N GLU A 225 14.01 -2.67 14.36
CA GLU A 225 14.10 -2.33 15.77
C GLU A 225 13.15 -1.17 16.14
N PHE A 226 13.10 -0.12 15.32
CA PHE A 226 12.12 0.95 15.49
C PHE A 226 10.68 0.43 15.46
N CYS A 227 10.34 -0.44 14.50
CA CYS A 227 8.99 -1.00 14.39
C CYS A 227 8.60 -1.80 15.65
N HIS A 228 9.55 -2.52 16.24
CA HIS A 228 9.37 -3.21 17.52
C HIS A 228 9.05 -2.22 18.64
N ARG A 229 9.86 -1.16 18.82
CA ARG A 229 9.64 -0.13 19.85
C ARG A 229 8.35 0.65 19.65
N ALA A 230 7.97 0.92 18.40
CA ALA A 230 6.69 1.53 18.02
C ALA A 230 5.50 0.59 18.28
N GLY A 231 5.76 -0.66 18.66
CA GLY A 231 4.75 -1.65 19.05
C GLY A 231 4.06 -2.32 17.87
N MET A 232 4.65 -2.38 16.68
CA MET A 232 4.05 -3.08 15.54
C MET A 232 3.92 -4.59 15.79
N ASN A 233 2.96 -5.22 15.12
CA ASN A 233 2.71 -6.66 15.20
C ASN A 233 3.62 -7.47 14.27
N TYR A 234 4.04 -6.91 13.14
CA TYR A 234 4.90 -7.59 12.17
C TYR A 234 5.69 -6.61 11.29
N VAL A 235 6.75 -7.13 10.68
CA VAL A 235 7.45 -6.52 9.55
C VAL A 235 7.35 -7.43 8.33
N SER A 236 7.22 -6.86 7.13
CA SER A 236 7.14 -7.59 5.87
C SER A 236 8.19 -7.07 4.89
N CYS A 237 8.97 -7.98 4.32
CA CYS A 237 10.11 -7.67 3.46
C CYS A 237 10.24 -8.71 2.33
N SER A 238 11.15 -8.45 1.38
CA SER A 238 11.44 -9.39 0.29
C SER A 238 11.95 -10.74 0.83
N PRO A 239 11.73 -11.86 0.12
CA PRO A 239 12.02 -13.20 0.63
C PRO A 239 13.45 -13.38 1.18
N TYR A 240 14.45 -12.81 0.50
CA TYR A 240 15.86 -12.92 0.90
C TYR A 240 16.20 -12.11 2.16
N ARG A 241 15.40 -11.10 2.52
CA ARG A 241 15.59 -10.28 3.72
C ARG A 241 14.86 -10.85 4.94
N VAL A 242 14.03 -11.88 4.79
CA VAL A 242 13.31 -12.51 5.91
C VAL A 242 14.25 -13.00 7.03
N PRO A 243 15.38 -13.68 6.77
CA PRO A 243 16.31 -14.06 7.84
C PRO A 243 16.88 -12.87 8.60
N ILE A 244 17.19 -11.77 7.89
CA ILE A 244 17.70 -10.53 8.47
C ILE A 244 16.65 -9.90 9.39
N ALA A 245 15.42 -9.77 8.89
CA ALA A 245 14.31 -9.21 9.68
C ALA A 245 14.02 -10.03 10.94
N ARG A 246 14.07 -11.37 10.86
CA ARG A 246 13.91 -12.26 12.03
C ARG A 246 15.02 -12.06 13.06
N LEU A 247 16.28 -11.99 12.61
CA LEU A 247 17.41 -11.77 13.50
C LEU A 247 17.34 -10.39 14.17
N ALA A 248 17.04 -9.34 13.39
CA ALA A 248 16.88 -7.98 13.90
C ALA A 248 15.74 -7.87 14.93
N ALA A 249 14.58 -8.49 14.65
CA ALA A 249 13.46 -8.51 15.58
C ALA A 249 13.82 -9.21 16.91
N ALA A 250 14.55 -10.34 16.84
CA ALA A 250 15.02 -11.03 18.04
C ALA A 250 16.01 -10.17 18.84
N GLN A 251 16.94 -9.48 18.16
CA GLN A 251 17.89 -8.58 18.80
C GLN A 251 17.19 -7.37 19.44
N ALA A 252 16.16 -6.81 18.81
CA ALA A 252 15.36 -5.72 19.36
C ALA A 252 14.75 -6.10 20.72
N VAL A 253 14.12 -7.27 20.81
CA VAL A 253 13.55 -7.80 22.07
C VAL A 253 14.63 -8.01 23.14
N LEU A 254 15.83 -8.42 22.76
CA LEU A 254 16.93 -8.64 23.72
C LEU A 254 17.52 -7.33 24.27
N ARG A 255 17.48 -6.24 23.51
CA ARG A 255 18.00 -4.92 23.91
C ARG A 255 17.07 -4.14 24.84
N GLU A 256 15.77 -4.46 24.84
CA GLU A 256 14.78 -3.85 25.74
C GLU A 256 14.81 -4.41 27.17
N LYS A 257 15.56 -5.49 27.41
CA LYS A 257 15.78 -6.08 28.74
C LYS A 257 16.98 -5.46 29.44
#